data_AF-A0A975KA49-F1
#
_entry.id   AF-A0A975KA49-F1
#
_cell.length_a   1.000
_cell.length_b   1.000
_cell.length_c   1.000
_cell.angle_alpha   90.00
_cell.angle_beta   90.00
_cell.angle_gamma   90.00
#
_symmetry.space_group_name_H-M   'P 1'
#
loop_
_entity.id
_entity.type
_entity.pdbx_description
1 polymer ?
#
loop_
_entity_poly.entity_id
_entity_poly.type
_entity_poly.pdbx_seq_one_letter_code
_entity_poly.pdbx_strand_id
1 'polypeptide(L)'
;MTSTVKSPSVGRFADLKTLYAEMTATPEFQAAFGDPLALSIVEPGEQPGEYEMPEPFAAQAECGGIIATIFDLFADTRLEPLAAEIAWGFVNSFHFVAGKLERREDSLAMEVGDLARNPDMSEIYNNELEEKQLLCQSTAEQREAIECMRDYAAEMYRVQSGWPWSPARGSKASSASSASQIAALDFLRARELSAREKHLPRGPVVVFSGPAQWHDWETLWAKLDEIKARIPHMTLVTTGQRKGADAIAAAWAARAENNVPLVAYGLYGNGRKTAFTRNRKLAELQPVEALLCEGSGLQANLYQMLRQANVPIHAFRKVDQVADTAVRRMRA
;
A
#
# COMPACT_ATOMS: atom_id res chain seq x y z
N MET A 1 -26.96 -9.74 -18.64
CA MET A 1 -27.51 -8.57 -19.38
C MET A 1 -26.55 -7.43 -19.15
N THR A 2 -25.79 -7.06 -20.19
CA THR A 2 -24.79 -5.99 -20.16
C THR A 2 -25.51 -4.65 -20.13
N SER A 3 -25.41 -3.94 -19.01
CA SER A 3 -25.90 -2.56 -18.88
C SER A 3 -24.97 -1.65 -19.68
N THR A 4 -25.38 -1.27 -20.89
CA THR A 4 -24.77 -0.19 -21.66
C THR A 4 -24.93 1.11 -20.89
N VAL A 5 -23.83 1.63 -20.35
CA VAL A 5 -23.79 2.99 -19.80
C VAL A 5 -24.05 3.93 -20.98
N LYS A 6 -25.21 4.58 -21.00
CA LYS A 6 -25.50 5.64 -21.97
C LYS A 6 -24.58 6.82 -21.67
N SER A 7 -23.75 7.21 -22.63
CA SER A 7 -23.05 8.50 -22.57
C SER A 7 -24.08 9.62 -22.45
N PRO A 8 -23.98 10.51 -21.46
CA PRO A 8 -24.94 11.59 -21.31
C PRO A 8 -24.80 12.55 -22.50
N SER A 9 -25.92 12.82 -23.19
CA SER A 9 -25.96 13.68 -24.38
C SER A 9 -26.66 14.99 -24.05
N VAL A 10 -26.06 16.11 -24.45
CA VAL A 10 -26.63 17.45 -24.21
C VAL A 10 -27.57 17.84 -25.37
N GLY A 11 -28.80 18.23 -25.06
CA GLY A 11 -29.79 18.66 -26.06
C GLY A 11 -29.65 20.12 -26.51
N ARG A 12 -28.99 20.97 -25.72
CA ARG A 12 -28.76 22.40 -26.02
C ARG A 12 -27.43 22.87 -25.44
N PHE A 13 -26.76 23.81 -26.11
CA PHE A 13 -25.46 24.35 -25.68
C PHE A 13 -25.49 25.03 -24.29
N ALA A 14 -26.64 25.58 -23.88
CA ALA A 14 -26.81 26.18 -22.55
C ALA A 14 -26.73 25.15 -21.40
N ASP A 15 -27.10 23.90 -21.67
CA ASP A 15 -27.10 22.81 -20.67
C ASP A 15 -25.69 22.20 -20.49
N LEU A 16 -24.73 22.63 -21.33
CA LEU A 16 -23.35 22.15 -21.31
C LEU A 16 -22.65 22.57 -20.00
N LYS A 17 -22.95 23.76 -19.48
CA LYS A 17 -22.44 24.23 -18.18
C LYS A 17 -22.96 23.37 -17.02
N THR A 18 -24.22 22.92 -17.10
CA THR A 18 -24.83 22.04 -16.10
C THR A 18 -24.27 20.63 -16.20
N LEU A 19 -24.10 20.09 -17.41
CA LEU A 19 -23.42 18.81 -17.61
C LEU A 19 -21.98 18.85 -17.09
N TYR A 20 -21.24 19.92 -17.40
CA TYR A 20 -19.87 20.12 -16.90
C TYR A 20 -19.83 20.23 -15.36
N ALA A 21 -20.87 20.79 -14.75
CA ALA A 21 -21.02 20.85 -13.29
C ALA A 21 -21.45 19.52 -12.66
N GLU A 22 -22.12 18.64 -13.42
CA GLU A 22 -22.48 17.26 -13.01
C GLU A 22 -21.34 16.27 -13.22
N MET A 23 -20.39 16.59 -14.10
CA MET A 23 -19.17 15.81 -14.28
C MET A 23 -18.20 16.07 -13.13
N THR A 24 -17.85 15.01 -12.41
CA THR A 24 -16.92 15.09 -11.29
C THR A 24 -15.54 14.59 -11.69
N ALA A 25 -14.51 15.20 -11.10
CA ALA A 25 -13.17 14.64 -11.14
C ALA A 25 -13.16 13.22 -10.54
N THR A 26 -12.23 12.40 -10.99
CA THR A 26 -11.93 11.12 -10.37
C THR A 26 -11.38 11.33 -8.95
N PRO A 27 -11.53 10.35 -8.05
CA PRO A 27 -10.98 10.44 -6.70
C PRO A 27 -9.50 10.81 -6.67
N GLU A 28 -8.72 10.35 -7.65
CA GLU A 28 -7.29 10.63 -7.77
C GLU A 28 -7.01 12.10 -8.08
N PHE A 29 -7.77 12.73 -8.99
CA PHE A 29 -7.64 14.16 -9.25
C PHE A 29 -8.19 15.00 -8.09
N GLN A 30 -9.28 14.57 -7.45
CA GLN A 30 -9.78 15.27 -6.27
C GLN A 30 -8.77 15.24 -5.13
N ALA A 31 -8.04 14.14 -4.95
CA ALA A 31 -6.97 14.05 -3.95
C ALA A 31 -5.78 14.94 -4.28
N ALA A 32 -5.34 14.97 -5.55
CA ALA A 32 -4.14 15.70 -5.96
C ALA A 32 -4.35 17.23 -6.15
N PHE A 33 -5.58 17.68 -6.39
CA PHE A 33 -5.88 19.09 -6.72
C PHE A 33 -6.95 19.73 -5.82
N GLY A 34 -7.72 18.94 -5.08
CA GLY A 34 -8.97 19.39 -4.46
C GLY A 34 -8.84 20.09 -3.12
N ASP A 35 -7.69 19.96 -2.44
CA ASP A 35 -7.40 20.62 -1.17
C ASP A 35 -5.94 21.08 -1.14
N PRO A 36 -5.62 22.17 -1.88
CA PRO A 36 -4.25 22.64 -1.99
C PRO A 36 -3.75 23.28 -0.68
N LEU A 37 -2.43 23.29 -0.50
CA LEU A 37 -1.77 23.99 0.60
C LEU A 37 -2.19 25.47 0.62
N ALA A 38 -2.60 25.96 1.78
CA ALA A 38 -3.01 27.35 1.94
C ALA A 38 -1.89 28.35 1.63
N LEU A 39 -0.64 27.97 1.89
CA LEU A 39 0.56 28.72 1.52
C LEU A 39 1.52 27.77 0.80
N SER A 40 2.16 28.26 -0.24
CA SER A 40 3.17 27.50 -0.97
C SER A 40 4.30 28.41 -1.48
N ILE A 41 5.43 27.79 -1.79
CA ILE A 41 6.56 28.42 -2.48
C ILE A 41 6.69 27.76 -3.84
N VAL A 42 6.50 28.54 -4.92
CA VAL A 42 6.49 28.01 -6.29
C VAL A 42 7.91 27.66 -6.74
N GLU A 43 8.85 28.61 -6.62
CA GLU A 43 10.26 28.41 -6.95
C GLU A 43 11.22 28.65 -5.76
N PRO A 44 12.40 27.99 -5.72
CA PRO A 44 13.37 28.22 -4.65
C PRO A 44 13.80 29.69 -4.61
N GLY A 45 13.72 30.30 -3.43
CA GLY A 45 14.09 31.70 -3.20
C GLY A 45 12.96 32.70 -3.41
N GLU A 46 11.75 32.23 -3.76
CA GLU A 46 10.54 33.05 -3.71
C GLU A 46 9.94 33.07 -2.30
N GLN A 47 9.16 34.12 -2.02
CA GLN A 47 8.44 34.23 -0.76
C GLN A 47 7.21 33.32 -0.75
N PRO A 48 6.81 32.79 0.43
CA PRO A 48 5.54 32.11 0.58
C PRO A 48 4.37 32.96 0.11
N GLY A 49 3.47 32.37 -0.67
CA GLY A 49 2.27 33.03 -1.18
C GLY A 49 1.08 32.09 -1.25
N GLU A 50 -0.10 32.67 -1.42
CA GLU A 50 -1.33 31.94 -1.71
C GLU A 50 -1.41 31.72 -3.21
N TYR A 51 -1.29 30.47 -3.64
CA TYR A 51 -1.35 30.08 -5.04
C TYR A 51 -2.40 29.01 -5.24
N GLU A 52 -3.25 29.20 -6.26
CA GLU A 52 -4.30 28.24 -6.59
C GLU A 52 -3.76 27.06 -7.43
N MET A 53 -4.34 25.88 -7.22
CA MET A 53 -4.15 24.74 -8.11
C MET A 53 -5.16 24.78 -9.26
N PRO A 54 -4.85 24.14 -10.41
CA PRO A 54 -5.85 23.89 -11.44
C PRO A 54 -7.05 23.15 -10.86
N GLU A 55 -8.26 23.53 -11.30
CA GLU A 55 -9.50 22.87 -10.88
C GLU A 55 -9.44 21.36 -11.21
N PRO A 56 -9.70 20.45 -10.25
CA PRO A 56 -9.52 19.01 -10.43
C PRO A 56 -10.15 18.44 -11.70
N PHE A 57 -11.40 18.86 -12.01
CA PHE A 57 -12.09 18.33 -13.17
C PHE A 57 -11.51 18.87 -14.48
N ALA A 58 -11.15 20.17 -14.50
CA ALA A 58 -10.49 20.79 -15.65
C ALA A 58 -9.12 20.14 -15.91
N ALA A 59 -8.31 19.93 -14.86
CA ALA A 59 -7.02 19.25 -14.97
C ALA A 59 -7.16 17.85 -15.59
N GLN A 60 -8.15 17.08 -15.14
CA GLN A 60 -8.43 15.75 -15.70
C GLN A 60 -8.88 15.81 -17.16
N ALA A 61 -9.84 16.69 -17.46
CA ALA A 61 -10.40 16.83 -18.81
C ALA A 61 -9.31 17.22 -19.82
N GLU A 62 -8.49 18.21 -19.49
CA GLU A 62 -7.42 18.69 -20.38
C GLU A 62 -6.29 17.67 -20.53
N CYS A 63 -5.90 16.96 -19.47
CA CYS A 63 -4.89 15.90 -19.57
C CYS A 63 -5.31 14.78 -20.53
N GLY A 64 -6.56 14.34 -20.46
CA GLY A 64 -7.06 13.36 -21.41
C GLY A 64 -7.29 13.93 -22.80
N GLY A 65 -7.78 15.17 -22.87
CA GLY A 65 -8.03 15.89 -24.11
C GLY A 65 -6.78 16.06 -24.95
N ILE A 66 -5.64 16.41 -24.36
CA ILE A 66 -4.35 16.55 -25.07
C ILE A 66 -3.95 15.23 -25.74
N ILE A 67 -4.05 14.11 -25.02
CA ILE A 67 -3.70 12.80 -25.59
C ILE A 67 -4.67 12.40 -26.69
N ALA A 68 -5.98 12.55 -26.47
CA ALA A 68 -6.99 12.24 -27.48
C ALA A 68 -6.81 13.08 -28.75
N THR A 69 -6.55 14.39 -28.58
CA THR A 69 -6.33 15.33 -29.68
C THR A 69 -5.16 14.92 -30.58
N ILE A 70 -4.10 14.33 -30.01
CA ILE A 70 -2.98 13.81 -30.80
C ILE A 70 -3.47 12.69 -31.73
N PHE A 71 -4.27 11.74 -31.23
CA PHE A 71 -4.81 10.67 -32.08
C PHE A 71 -5.78 11.22 -33.13
N ASP A 72 -6.68 12.13 -32.73
CA ASP A 72 -7.66 12.74 -33.64
C ASP A 72 -6.98 13.55 -34.76
N LEU A 73 -5.87 14.23 -34.48
CA LEU A 73 -5.11 15.00 -35.46
C LEU A 73 -4.56 14.11 -36.60
N PHE A 74 -4.15 12.89 -36.29
CA PHE A 74 -3.51 11.99 -37.25
C PHE A 74 -4.47 10.94 -37.84
N ALA A 75 -5.67 10.79 -37.28
CA ALA A 75 -6.69 9.84 -37.71
C ALA A 75 -7.05 10.00 -39.20
N ASP A 76 -7.24 8.89 -39.89
CA ASP A 76 -7.59 8.83 -41.32
C ASP A 76 -6.57 9.50 -42.24
N THR A 77 -5.33 9.67 -41.78
CA THR A 77 -4.23 10.22 -42.57
C THR A 77 -3.11 9.22 -42.77
N ARG A 78 -2.24 9.49 -43.75
CA ARG A 78 -1.00 8.70 -43.95
C ARG A 78 -0.03 8.74 -42.75
N LEU A 79 -0.27 9.62 -41.77
CA LEU A 79 0.56 9.80 -40.59
C LEU A 79 -0.04 9.12 -39.34
N GLU A 80 -1.23 8.53 -39.43
CA GLU A 80 -1.90 7.82 -38.33
C GLU A 80 -0.99 6.86 -37.54
N PRO A 81 -0.11 6.06 -38.19
CA PRO A 81 0.79 5.17 -37.45
C PRO A 81 1.78 5.87 -36.50
N LEU A 82 2.03 7.17 -36.67
CA LEU A 82 2.95 7.96 -35.84
C LEU A 82 2.28 8.54 -34.59
N ALA A 83 0.95 8.54 -34.51
CA ALA A 83 0.21 9.15 -33.40
C ALA A 83 0.61 8.58 -32.04
N ALA A 84 0.77 7.26 -31.97
CA ALA A 84 1.17 6.57 -30.74
C ALA A 84 2.58 6.96 -30.29
N GLU A 85 3.53 7.17 -31.19
CA GLU A 85 4.90 7.57 -30.81
C GLU A 85 4.91 8.99 -30.23
N ILE A 86 4.15 9.90 -30.84
CA ILE A 86 4.01 11.29 -30.36
C ILE A 86 3.30 11.32 -29.01
N ALA A 87 2.17 10.64 -28.88
CA ALA A 87 1.41 10.57 -27.63
C ALA A 87 2.23 9.95 -26.48
N TRP A 88 3.01 8.90 -26.77
CA TRP A 88 3.96 8.32 -25.82
C TRP A 88 4.99 9.35 -25.34
N GLY A 89 5.51 10.18 -26.25
CA GLY A 89 6.42 11.29 -25.93
C GLY A 89 5.78 12.33 -24.99
N PHE A 90 4.51 12.68 -25.22
CA PHE A 90 3.77 13.60 -24.34
C PHE A 90 3.60 13.05 -22.92
N VAL A 91 3.23 11.78 -22.76
CA VAL A 91 3.14 11.16 -21.42
C VAL A 91 4.53 11.15 -20.74
N ASN A 92 5.61 10.94 -21.49
CA ASN A 92 6.97 11.03 -20.94
C ASN A 92 7.35 12.44 -20.48
N SER A 93 6.78 13.51 -21.04
CA SER A 93 7.02 14.87 -20.56
C SER A 93 6.56 15.04 -19.11
N PHE A 94 5.36 14.56 -18.75
CA PHE A 94 4.91 14.55 -17.36
C PHE A 94 5.82 13.70 -16.48
N HIS A 95 6.19 12.50 -16.94
CA HIS A 95 7.10 11.62 -16.20
C HIS A 95 8.47 12.27 -15.93
N PHE A 96 9.01 12.99 -16.91
CA PHE A 96 10.29 13.70 -16.78
C PHE A 96 10.20 14.81 -15.72
N VAL A 97 9.13 15.60 -15.74
CA VAL A 97 8.91 16.68 -14.75
C VAL A 97 8.71 16.09 -13.35
N ALA A 98 7.92 15.04 -13.20
CA ALA A 98 7.75 14.33 -11.93
C ALA A 98 9.10 13.86 -11.35
N GLY A 99 9.95 13.23 -12.16
CA GLY A 99 11.28 12.79 -11.71
C GLY A 99 12.27 13.94 -11.45
N LYS A 100 12.03 15.16 -11.96
CA LYS A 100 12.79 16.35 -11.55
C LYS A 100 12.32 16.84 -10.18
N LEU A 101 11.01 16.84 -9.94
CA LEU A 101 10.41 17.24 -8.67
C LEU A 101 10.77 16.25 -7.55
N GLU A 102 10.75 14.94 -7.82
CA GLU A 102 11.16 13.88 -6.87
C GLU A 102 12.59 14.12 -6.37
N ARG A 103 13.56 14.34 -7.26
CA ARG A 103 14.94 14.61 -6.88
C ARG A 103 15.10 15.91 -6.07
N ARG A 104 14.27 16.91 -6.35
CA ARG A 104 14.26 18.18 -5.61
C ARG A 104 13.66 17.98 -4.22
N GLU A 105 12.55 17.25 -4.13
CA GLU A 105 11.93 16.86 -2.86
C GLU A 105 12.91 16.09 -1.98
N ASP A 106 13.60 15.08 -2.52
CA ASP A 106 14.60 14.29 -1.78
C ASP A 106 15.72 15.17 -1.19
N SER A 107 16.21 16.13 -1.97
CA SER A 107 17.23 17.09 -1.51
C SER A 107 16.70 17.97 -0.37
N LEU A 108 15.49 18.52 -0.54
CA LEU A 108 14.85 19.37 0.48
C LEU A 108 14.54 18.60 1.76
N ALA A 109 14.06 17.36 1.63
CA ALA A 109 13.80 16.49 2.77
C ALA A 109 15.09 16.15 3.54
N MET A 110 16.21 15.96 2.84
CA MET A 110 17.52 15.78 3.46
C MET A 110 17.95 17.03 4.22
N GLU A 111 17.84 18.22 3.61
CA GLU A 111 18.17 19.51 4.23
C GLU A 111 17.32 19.78 5.49
N VAL A 112 15.99 19.58 5.41
CA VAL A 112 15.08 19.71 6.55
C VAL A 112 15.47 18.72 7.66
N GLY A 113 15.82 17.48 7.30
CA GLY A 113 16.26 16.46 8.24
C GLY A 113 17.63 16.75 8.88
N ASP A 114 18.55 17.41 8.18
CA ASP A 114 19.84 17.86 8.71
C ASP A 114 19.65 19.03 9.69
N LEU A 115 18.80 20.00 9.32
CA LEU A 115 18.42 21.10 10.21
C LEU A 115 17.81 20.54 11.49
N ALA A 116 16.78 19.69 11.40
CA ALA A 116 16.07 19.15 12.56
C ALA A 116 16.97 18.36 13.54
N ARG A 117 18.10 17.79 13.08
CA ARG A 117 19.06 17.06 13.92
C ARG A 117 20.01 17.96 14.70
N ASN A 118 20.23 19.19 14.24
CA ASN A 118 21.15 20.14 14.84
C ASN A 118 20.42 21.47 15.14
N PRO A 119 19.50 21.48 16.13
CA PRO A 119 18.73 22.67 16.44
C PRO A 119 19.62 23.76 17.03
N ASP A 120 19.55 24.95 16.44
CA ASP A 120 19.99 26.19 17.05
C ASP A 120 18.74 26.97 17.51
N MET A 121 18.76 27.52 18.72
CA MET A 121 17.60 28.23 19.29
C MET A 121 17.47 29.66 18.75
N SER A 122 18.04 29.94 17.59
CA SER A 122 18.00 31.25 16.94
C SER A 122 16.73 31.42 16.10
N GLU A 123 16.23 32.64 16.06
CA GLU A 123 15.07 33.01 15.23
C GLU A 123 15.36 32.79 13.73
N ILE A 124 16.61 33.04 13.32
CA ILE A 124 17.08 32.81 11.95
C ILE A 124 16.97 31.32 11.59
N TYR A 125 17.39 30.44 12.49
CA TYR A 125 17.29 28.98 12.28
C TYR A 125 15.83 28.53 12.18
N ASN A 126 14.95 29.03 13.06
CA ASN A 126 13.53 28.67 13.02
C ASN A 126 12.87 29.10 11.70
N ASN A 127 13.16 30.32 11.24
CA ASN A 127 12.66 30.83 9.96
C ASN A 127 13.17 30.00 8.77
N GLU A 128 14.46 29.64 8.77
CA GLU A 128 15.05 28.81 7.72
C GLU A 128 14.42 27.41 7.69
N LEU A 129 14.19 26.81 8.87
CA LEU A 129 13.54 25.51 8.98
C LEU A 129 12.09 25.55 8.45
N GLU A 130 11.31 26.56 8.84
CA GLU A 130 9.93 26.74 8.39
C GLU A 130 9.86 26.96 6.87
N GLU A 131 10.72 27.82 6.31
CA GLU A 131 10.79 28.06 4.87
C GLU A 131 11.14 26.79 4.09
N LYS A 132 12.16 26.05 4.54
CA LYS A 132 12.58 24.79 3.89
C LYS A 132 11.51 23.70 3.99
N GLN A 133 10.80 23.63 5.11
CA GLN A 133 9.67 22.71 5.28
C GLN A 133 8.53 23.06 4.31
N LEU A 134 8.18 24.34 4.19
CA LEU A 134 7.13 24.79 3.28
C LEU A 134 7.51 24.54 1.81
N LEU A 135 8.77 24.80 1.44
CA LEU A 135 9.27 24.53 0.09
C LEU A 135 9.23 23.03 -0.24
N CYS A 136 9.54 22.17 0.74
CA CYS A 136 9.46 20.72 0.59
C CYS A 136 8.02 20.26 0.35
N GLN A 137 7.07 20.79 1.13
CA GLN A 137 5.62 20.51 1.01
C GLN A 137 5.07 20.97 -0.34
N SER A 138 5.40 22.19 -0.75
CA SER A 138 5.01 22.75 -2.04
C SER A 138 5.55 21.90 -3.20
N THR A 139 6.80 21.42 -3.09
CA THR A 139 7.40 20.57 -4.13
C THR A 139 6.75 19.19 -4.20
N ALA A 140 6.34 18.60 -3.08
CA ALA A 140 5.61 17.34 -3.07
C ALA A 140 4.21 17.47 -3.67
N GLU A 141 3.47 18.52 -3.33
CA GLU A 141 2.15 18.79 -3.90
C GLU A 141 2.24 18.93 -5.43
N GLN A 142 3.23 19.70 -5.92
CA GLN A 142 3.51 19.79 -7.36
C GLN A 142 3.83 18.42 -7.97
N ARG A 143 4.63 17.58 -7.29
CA ARG A 143 4.97 16.24 -7.79
C ARG A 143 3.72 15.36 -7.88
N GLU A 144 2.91 15.31 -6.82
CA GLU A 144 1.69 14.50 -6.77
C GLU A 144 0.72 14.89 -7.88
N ALA A 145 0.50 16.18 -8.09
CA ALA A 145 -0.31 16.69 -9.20
C ALA A 145 0.21 16.24 -10.57
N ILE A 146 1.51 16.37 -10.85
CA ILE A 146 2.11 15.96 -12.13
C ILE A 146 2.08 14.43 -12.32
N GLU A 147 2.23 13.65 -11.25
CA GLU A 147 2.10 12.20 -11.30
C GLU A 147 0.67 11.74 -11.60
N CYS A 148 -0.32 12.41 -10.99
CA CYS A 148 -1.73 12.19 -11.29
C CYS A 148 -2.03 12.44 -12.77
N MET A 149 -1.57 13.59 -13.30
CA MET A 149 -1.69 13.91 -14.73
C MET A 149 -1.01 12.86 -15.62
N ARG A 150 0.21 12.43 -15.28
CA ARG A 150 0.95 11.39 -16.01
C ARG A 150 0.16 10.09 -16.08
N ASP A 151 -0.38 9.62 -14.95
CA ASP A 151 -1.02 8.31 -14.87
C ASP A 151 -2.35 8.29 -15.63
N TYR A 152 -3.10 9.39 -15.58
CA TYR A 152 -4.30 9.56 -16.40
C TYR A 152 -3.98 9.68 -17.88
N ALA A 153 -2.98 10.47 -18.26
CA ALA A 153 -2.52 10.58 -19.65
C ALA A 153 -2.01 9.23 -20.19
N ALA A 154 -1.33 8.43 -19.35
CA ALA A 154 -0.89 7.08 -19.69
C ALA A 154 -2.07 6.12 -19.93
N GLU A 155 -3.15 6.26 -19.16
CA GLU A 155 -4.37 5.48 -19.36
C GLU A 155 -5.10 5.89 -20.64
N MET A 156 -5.19 7.19 -20.92
CA MET A 156 -5.74 7.69 -22.17
C MET A 156 -4.93 7.23 -23.38
N TYR A 157 -3.60 7.23 -23.26
CA TYR A 157 -2.72 6.63 -24.26
C TYR A 157 -3.02 5.14 -24.47
N ARG A 158 -3.20 4.38 -23.38
CA ARG A 158 -3.49 2.94 -23.44
C ARG A 158 -4.81 2.67 -24.16
N VAL A 159 -5.83 3.46 -23.88
CA VAL A 159 -7.15 3.36 -24.50
C VAL A 159 -7.06 3.65 -26.00
N GLN A 160 -6.38 4.72 -26.40
CA GLN A 160 -6.31 5.14 -27.80
C GLN A 160 -5.34 4.29 -28.65
N SER A 161 -4.19 3.91 -28.11
CA SER A 161 -3.18 3.13 -28.84
C SER A 161 -3.37 1.62 -28.78
N GLY A 162 -4.09 1.12 -27.76
CA GLY A 162 -4.19 -0.31 -27.43
C GLY A 162 -2.97 -0.89 -26.71
N TRP A 163 -1.91 -0.13 -26.50
CA TRP A 163 -0.66 -0.59 -25.88
C TRP A 163 -0.44 0.05 -24.50
N PRO A 164 0.10 -0.69 -23.51
CA PRO A 164 0.44 -0.09 -22.23
C PRO A 164 1.57 0.92 -22.40
N TRP A 165 1.47 2.08 -21.74
CA TRP A 165 2.57 3.03 -21.66
C TRP A 165 3.65 2.54 -20.67
N SER A 166 4.91 2.66 -21.07
CA SER A 166 6.09 2.48 -20.21
C SER A 166 7.07 3.65 -20.39
N PRO A 167 7.72 4.12 -19.31
CA PRO A 167 8.67 5.24 -19.39
C PRO A 167 9.92 4.87 -20.19
N ALA A 168 10.52 5.87 -20.84
CA ALA A 168 11.76 5.72 -21.59
C ALA A 168 12.96 5.28 -20.71
N ARG A 169 12.98 5.78 -19.47
CA ARG A 169 13.98 5.51 -18.44
C ARG A 169 13.32 5.63 -17.07
N GLY A 170 13.81 4.87 -16.10
CA GLY A 170 13.24 4.85 -14.75
C GLY A 170 12.05 3.89 -14.62
N SER A 171 11.54 3.72 -13.41
CA SER A 171 10.36 2.91 -13.13
C SER A 171 9.10 3.77 -13.09
N LYS A 172 7.99 3.24 -13.62
CA LYS A 172 6.62 3.74 -13.37
C LYS A 172 6.17 3.36 -11.95
N ALA A 173 7.00 3.58 -10.94
CA ALA A 173 6.51 3.55 -9.58
C ALA A 173 5.65 4.81 -9.44
N SER A 174 4.37 4.69 -9.74
CA SER A 174 3.42 5.76 -9.49
C SER A 174 3.24 5.89 -7.99
N SER A 175 3.46 7.10 -7.48
CA SER A 175 3.23 7.43 -6.07
C SER A 175 1.75 7.69 -5.81
N ALA A 176 0.86 6.87 -6.38
CA ALA A 176 -0.56 6.83 -5.99
C ALA A 176 -0.75 6.25 -4.57
N SER A 177 0.22 6.44 -3.68
CA SER A 177 0.16 6.21 -2.24
C SER A 177 1.21 7.05 -1.50
N SER A 178 1.37 8.32 -1.89
CA SER A 178 2.34 9.22 -1.27
C SER A 178 1.70 10.61 -1.03
N ALA A 179 0.70 10.79 -0.17
CA ALA A 179 0.78 10.56 1.28
C ALA A 179 2.17 10.81 1.94
N SER A 180 3.24 11.08 1.20
CA SER A 180 4.62 10.93 1.67
C SER A 180 5.15 12.10 2.47
N GLN A 181 4.39 13.19 2.62
CA GLN A 181 4.79 14.31 3.48
C GLN A 181 3.89 14.49 4.70
N ILE A 182 2.57 14.44 4.54
CA ILE A 182 1.65 14.43 5.68
C ILE A 182 1.76 13.09 6.44
N ALA A 183 1.91 11.98 5.72
CA ALA A 183 2.27 10.71 6.34
C ALA A 183 3.77 10.56 6.58
N ALA A 184 4.69 11.52 6.40
CA ALA A 184 6.04 11.36 6.95
C ALA A 184 6.08 11.73 8.43
N LEU A 185 5.42 12.82 8.84
CA LEU A 185 5.28 13.20 10.25
C LEU A 185 4.25 12.33 10.97
N ASP A 186 3.14 11.95 10.32
CA ASP A 186 2.24 10.95 10.87
C ASP A 186 2.78 9.53 10.73
N PHE A 187 3.63 9.16 9.76
CA PHE A 187 4.37 7.90 9.84
C PHE A 187 5.47 7.96 10.87
N LEU A 188 6.12 9.09 11.16
CA LEU A 188 7.11 9.15 12.25
C LEU A 188 6.42 9.12 13.61
N ARG A 189 5.34 9.87 13.81
CA ARG A 189 4.52 9.86 15.04
C ARG A 189 3.72 8.56 15.19
N ALA A 190 3.16 8.03 14.10
CA ALA A 190 2.55 6.69 14.05
C ALA A 190 3.57 5.57 13.92
N ARG A 191 4.87 5.77 13.65
CA ARG A 191 5.93 4.75 13.80
C ARG A 191 6.60 4.87 15.17
N GLU A 192 6.50 5.99 15.85
CA GLU A 192 6.85 6.10 17.27
C GLU A 192 5.73 5.48 18.12
N LEU A 193 4.47 5.70 17.75
CA LEU A 193 3.31 4.96 18.28
C LEU A 193 3.26 3.52 17.76
N SER A 194 3.52 3.23 16.49
CA SER A 194 3.51 1.85 15.92
C SER A 194 4.81 1.09 16.18
N ALA A 195 5.94 1.69 16.54
CA ALA A 195 7.07 0.95 17.12
C ALA A 195 6.83 0.68 18.61
N ARG A 196 6.09 1.56 19.30
CA ARG A 196 5.51 1.27 20.62
C ARG A 196 4.36 0.26 20.57
N GLU A 197 3.61 0.15 19.46
CA GLU A 197 2.44 -0.74 19.29
C GLU A 197 2.70 -2.02 18.46
N LYS A 198 3.67 -2.07 17.52
CA LYS A 198 4.03 -3.29 16.75
C LYS A 198 4.94 -4.24 17.51
N HIS A 199 5.58 -3.76 18.58
CA HIS A 199 6.38 -4.62 19.46
C HIS A 199 5.63 -5.05 20.72
N LEU A 200 4.37 -4.64 20.86
CA LEU A 200 3.45 -5.19 21.85
C LEU A 200 2.12 -5.54 21.17
N PRO A 201 1.88 -6.82 20.84
CA PRO A 201 0.54 -7.25 20.46
C PRO A 201 -0.49 -6.69 21.45
N ARG A 202 -1.42 -5.86 20.94
CA ARG A 202 -2.53 -5.33 21.73
C ARG A 202 -3.53 -6.44 21.95
N GLY A 203 -3.31 -7.21 23.01
CA GLY A 203 -4.17 -8.32 23.42
C GLY A 203 -3.37 -9.60 23.70
N PRO A 204 -3.95 -10.56 24.43
CA PRO A 204 -3.26 -11.81 24.75
C PRO A 204 -2.82 -12.56 23.48
N VAL A 205 -1.56 -12.99 23.44
CA VAL A 205 -0.96 -13.64 22.26
C VAL A 205 -1.23 -15.13 22.27
N VAL A 206 -1.76 -15.64 21.16
CA VAL A 206 -1.89 -17.08 20.93
C VAL A 206 -0.96 -17.49 19.80
N VAL A 207 -0.01 -18.39 20.07
CA VAL A 207 0.95 -18.85 19.05
C VAL A 207 0.42 -20.10 18.35
N PHE A 208 0.51 -20.13 17.03
CA PHE A 208 0.18 -21.30 16.22
C PHE A 208 1.37 -21.72 15.36
N SER A 209 1.66 -23.02 15.30
CA SER A 209 2.62 -23.54 14.32
C SER A 209 2.30 -24.97 13.92
N GLY A 210 2.44 -25.27 12.63
CA GLY A 210 2.38 -26.65 12.17
C GLY A 210 3.19 -26.94 10.91
N PRO A 211 3.12 -28.16 10.37
CA PRO A 211 3.85 -28.54 9.16
C PRO A 211 3.19 -28.02 7.88
N ALA A 212 3.97 -28.02 6.79
CA ALA A 212 3.50 -27.63 5.45
C ALA A 212 2.46 -28.59 4.84
N GLN A 213 2.28 -29.79 5.43
CA GLN A 213 1.28 -30.78 5.04
C GLN A 213 0.42 -31.09 6.26
N TRP A 214 -0.84 -30.67 6.19
CA TRP A 214 -1.89 -30.93 7.17
C TRP A 214 -3.22 -30.80 6.43
N HIS A 215 -4.12 -31.78 6.57
CA HIS A 215 -5.39 -31.82 5.83
C HIS A 215 -6.61 -31.73 6.75
N ASP A 216 -6.48 -32.21 7.98
CA ASP A 216 -7.54 -32.15 8.99
C ASP A 216 -7.64 -30.75 9.59
N TRP A 217 -8.35 -29.86 8.90
CA TRP A 217 -8.52 -28.46 9.29
C TRP A 217 -9.62 -28.25 10.34
N GLU A 218 -10.62 -29.13 10.38
CA GLU A 218 -11.80 -29.00 11.24
C GLU A 218 -11.41 -29.06 12.72
N THR A 219 -10.54 -30.00 13.08
CA THR A 219 -10.03 -30.13 14.45
C THR A 219 -9.23 -28.91 14.90
N LEU A 220 -8.44 -28.31 14.00
CA LEU A 220 -7.68 -27.10 14.30
C LEU A 220 -8.59 -25.89 14.50
N TRP A 221 -9.61 -25.74 13.65
CA TRP A 221 -10.55 -24.62 13.74
C TRP A 221 -11.43 -24.72 14.97
N ALA A 222 -11.97 -25.90 15.28
CA ALA A 222 -12.75 -26.14 16.49
C ALA A 222 -11.95 -25.70 17.73
N LYS A 223 -10.65 -26.01 17.77
CA LYS A 223 -9.82 -25.60 18.89
C LYS A 223 -9.53 -24.11 18.92
N LEU A 224 -9.31 -23.48 17.76
CA LEU A 224 -9.14 -22.03 17.68
C LEU A 224 -10.42 -21.28 18.10
N ASP A 225 -11.60 -21.83 17.78
CA ASP A 225 -12.90 -21.30 18.21
C ASP A 225 -13.05 -21.37 19.74
N GLU A 226 -12.67 -22.49 20.37
CA GLU A 226 -12.66 -22.62 21.84
C GLU A 226 -11.72 -21.61 22.52
N ILE A 227 -10.55 -21.37 21.93
CA ILE A 227 -9.58 -20.39 22.44
C ILE A 227 -10.14 -18.99 22.28
N LYS A 228 -10.69 -18.65 21.11
CA LYS A 228 -11.31 -17.35 20.85
C LYS A 228 -12.48 -17.06 21.79
N ALA A 229 -13.30 -18.08 22.10
CA ALA A 229 -14.40 -17.95 23.04
C ALA A 229 -13.91 -17.57 24.45
N ARG A 230 -12.74 -18.08 24.88
CA ARG A 230 -12.11 -17.71 26.15
C ARG A 230 -11.33 -16.40 26.08
N ILE A 231 -10.78 -16.07 24.92
CA ILE A 231 -9.90 -14.91 24.71
C ILE A 231 -10.35 -14.11 23.47
N PRO A 232 -11.45 -13.33 23.57
CA PRO A 232 -12.05 -12.69 22.40
C PRO A 232 -11.17 -11.64 21.71
N HIS A 233 -10.26 -11.00 22.45
CA HIS A 233 -9.34 -9.98 21.95
C HIS A 233 -7.94 -10.52 21.66
N MET A 234 -7.82 -11.82 21.39
CA MET A 234 -6.51 -12.43 21.12
C MET A 234 -5.90 -11.96 19.80
N THR A 235 -4.57 -11.99 19.74
CA THR A 235 -3.82 -11.89 18.48
C THR A 235 -3.22 -13.26 18.16
N LEU A 236 -3.52 -13.80 16.98
CA LEU A 236 -2.99 -15.07 16.52
C LEU A 236 -1.63 -14.83 15.86
N VAL A 237 -0.59 -15.53 16.32
CA VAL A 237 0.77 -15.40 15.81
C VAL A 237 1.23 -16.72 15.20
N THR A 238 1.53 -16.75 13.91
CA THR A 238 1.93 -17.98 13.20
C THR A 238 3.41 -18.00 12.81
N THR A 239 3.94 -19.18 12.48
CA THR A 239 5.28 -19.33 11.91
C THR A 239 5.40 -18.94 10.42
N GLY A 240 4.32 -18.43 9.82
CA GLY A 240 4.30 -17.84 8.48
C GLY A 240 4.48 -18.81 7.33
N GLN A 241 4.18 -20.11 7.51
CA GLN A 241 4.19 -21.04 6.38
C GLN A 241 3.03 -20.77 5.41
N ARG A 242 3.33 -20.72 4.12
CA ARG A 242 2.33 -20.43 3.06
C ARG A 242 1.39 -21.60 2.75
N LYS A 243 1.62 -22.79 3.30
CA LYS A 243 0.86 -24.02 3.03
C LYS A 243 0.72 -24.83 4.32
N GLY A 244 -0.25 -25.75 4.34
CA GLY A 244 -0.49 -26.66 5.46
C GLY A 244 -1.13 -25.97 6.65
N ALA A 245 -0.69 -26.34 7.85
CA ALA A 245 -1.33 -25.94 9.10
C ALA A 245 -1.39 -24.41 9.30
N ASP A 246 -0.30 -23.68 9.06
CA ASP A 246 -0.28 -22.22 9.25
C ASP A 246 -1.22 -21.50 8.26
N ALA A 247 -1.38 -22.03 7.04
CA ALA A 247 -2.33 -21.49 6.07
C ALA A 247 -3.78 -21.78 6.47
N ILE A 248 -4.04 -22.95 7.09
CA ILE A 248 -5.34 -23.30 7.67
C ILE A 248 -5.70 -22.34 8.81
N ALA A 249 -4.75 -22.05 9.70
CA ALA A 249 -4.94 -21.09 10.79
C ALA A 249 -5.13 -19.65 10.30
N ALA A 250 -4.40 -19.26 9.25
CA ALA A 250 -4.58 -17.95 8.61
C ALA A 250 -5.97 -17.82 7.97
N ALA A 251 -6.45 -18.87 7.31
CA ALA A 251 -7.79 -18.90 6.72
C ALA A 251 -8.89 -18.82 7.78
N TRP A 252 -8.72 -19.47 8.93
CA TRP A 252 -9.62 -19.36 10.07
C TRP A 252 -9.71 -17.92 10.61
N ALA A 253 -8.57 -17.27 10.80
CA ALA A 253 -8.49 -15.92 11.36
C ALA A 253 -9.13 -14.86 10.44
N ALA A 254 -9.00 -15.06 9.12
CA ALA A 254 -9.50 -14.14 8.09
C ALA A 254 -11.02 -14.21 7.85
N ARG A 255 -11.73 -15.20 8.40
CA ARG A 255 -13.19 -15.28 8.26
C ARG A 255 -13.86 -14.10 8.94
N ALA A 256 -14.90 -13.53 8.32
CA ALA A 256 -15.62 -12.38 8.85
C ALA A 256 -16.22 -12.61 10.25
N GLU A 257 -16.65 -13.86 10.53
CA GLU A 257 -17.14 -14.26 11.86
C GLU A 257 -16.03 -14.26 12.92
N ASN A 258 -14.79 -14.52 12.49
CA ASN A 258 -13.64 -14.63 13.37
C ASN A 258 -12.92 -13.30 13.56
N ASN A 259 -12.58 -12.62 12.47
CA ASN A 259 -11.91 -11.32 12.42
C ASN A 259 -10.79 -11.19 13.46
N VAL A 260 -9.94 -12.22 13.55
CA VAL A 260 -8.84 -12.26 14.53
C VAL A 260 -7.59 -11.66 13.89
N PRO A 261 -6.93 -10.67 14.53
CA PRO A 261 -5.66 -10.15 14.06
C PRO A 261 -4.61 -11.27 13.93
N LEU A 262 -4.02 -11.41 12.75
CA LEU A 262 -3.01 -12.42 12.43
C LEU A 262 -1.64 -11.77 12.20
N VAL A 263 -0.62 -12.24 12.91
CA VAL A 263 0.78 -11.83 12.71
C VAL A 263 1.62 -13.04 12.29
N ALA A 264 2.17 -13.01 11.09
CA ALA A 264 3.01 -14.08 10.56
C ALA A 264 4.50 -13.79 10.78
N TYR A 265 5.20 -14.61 11.56
CA TYR A 265 6.64 -14.54 11.76
C TYR A 265 7.36 -15.38 10.69
N GLY A 266 7.44 -14.85 9.47
CA GLY A 266 8.17 -15.47 8.37
C GLY A 266 9.68 -15.60 8.61
N LEU A 267 10.35 -16.47 7.84
CA LEU A 267 11.80 -16.55 7.82
C LEU A 267 12.36 -15.49 6.84
N TYR A 268 12.98 -14.44 7.37
CA TYR A 268 13.70 -13.44 6.58
C TYR A 268 15.19 -13.80 6.58
N GLY A 269 15.63 -14.61 5.62
CA GLY A 269 17.04 -15.00 5.43
C GLY A 269 17.27 -16.50 5.19
N ASN A 270 18.51 -16.87 4.84
CA ASN A 270 18.90 -18.25 4.53
C ASN A 270 19.53 -18.96 5.75
N GLY A 271 19.15 -20.22 5.98
CA GLY A 271 19.83 -21.13 6.92
C GLY A 271 19.03 -21.53 8.16
N ARG A 272 19.41 -22.67 8.76
CA ARG A 272 18.72 -23.27 9.92
C ARG A 272 18.70 -22.36 11.17
N LYS A 273 19.75 -21.55 11.38
CA LYS A 273 19.86 -20.64 12.54
C LYS A 273 18.71 -19.63 12.61
N THR A 274 18.27 -19.11 11.46
CA THR A 274 17.19 -18.13 11.34
C THR A 274 15.85 -18.66 11.87
N ALA A 275 15.58 -19.96 11.68
CA ALA A 275 14.35 -20.58 12.17
C ALA A 275 14.31 -20.77 13.69
N PHE A 276 15.46 -21.08 14.31
CA PHE A 276 15.57 -21.14 15.77
C PHE A 276 15.51 -19.75 16.42
N THR A 277 16.12 -18.75 15.79
CA THR A 277 16.01 -17.34 16.24
C THR A 277 14.56 -16.85 16.17
N ARG A 278 13.81 -17.20 15.12
CA ARG A 278 12.38 -16.90 15.04
C ARG A 278 11.59 -17.52 16.20
N ASN A 279 11.83 -18.81 16.51
CA ASN A 279 11.15 -19.48 17.63
C ASN A 279 11.42 -18.79 18.98
N ARG A 280 12.65 -18.31 19.19
CA ARG A 280 13.00 -17.52 20.37
C ARG A 280 12.16 -16.23 20.46
N LYS A 281 12.06 -15.49 19.35
CA LYS A 281 11.24 -14.28 19.26
C LYS A 281 9.76 -14.57 19.53
N LEU A 282 9.24 -15.71 19.09
CA LEU A 282 7.86 -16.12 19.39
C LEU A 282 7.64 -16.39 20.88
N ALA A 283 8.62 -16.96 21.57
CA ALA A 283 8.55 -17.16 23.02
C ALA A 283 8.69 -15.84 23.80
N GLU A 284 9.49 -14.88 23.30
CA GLU A 284 9.64 -13.54 23.87
C GLU A 284 8.35 -12.71 23.87
N LEU A 285 7.37 -13.06 23.03
CA LEU A 285 6.04 -12.44 23.00
C LEU A 285 5.16 -12.80 24.21
N GLN A 286 5.64 -13.66 25.11
CA GLN A 286 4.89 -14.15 26.29
C GLN A 286 3.46 -14.63 25.93
N PRO A 287 3.34 -15.62 25.04
CA PRO A 287 2.04 -16.13 24.64
C PRO A 287 1.28 -16.70 25.83
N VAL A 288 -0.02 -16.41 25.88
CA VAL A 288 -0.92 -16.95 26.90
C VAL A 288 -1.32 -18.39 26.60
N GLU A 289 -1.26 -18.79 25.34
CA GLU A 289 -1.59 -20.12 24.89
C GLU A 289 -0.93 -20.43 23.55
N ALA A 290 -0.70 -21.71 23.26
CA ALA A 290 -0.14 -22.14 22.00
C ALA A 290 -0.85 -23.36 21.44
N LEU A 291 -0.96 -23.41 20.10
CA LEU A 291 -1.49 -24.54 19.35
C LEU A 291 -0.42 -25.03 18.38
N LEU A 292 0.08 -26.24 18.62
CA LEU A 292 1.22 -26.78 17.90
C LEU A 292 0.87 -28.11 17.24
N CYS A 293 1.00 -28.17 15.91
CA CYS A 293 0.85 -29.41 15.16
C CYS A 293 2.20 -30.10 15.01
N GLU A 294 2.21 -31.42 15.13
CA GLU A 294 3.40 -32.25 14.95
C GLU A 294 4.02 -32.02 13.58
N GLY A 295 5.31 -31.72 13.56
CA GLY A 295 6.02 -31.31 12.36
C GLY A 295 7.49 -31.69 12.38
N SER A 296 8.34 -30.78 11.89
CA SER A 296 9.79 -30.97 11.86
C SER A 296 10.44 -30.68 13.22
N GLY A 297 11.77 -30.83 13.29
CA GLY A 297 12.56 -30.42 14.46
C GLY A 297 12.38 -28.95 14.86
N LEU A 298 11.87 -28.08 13.97
CA LEU A 298 11.55 -26.69 14.29
C LEU A 298 10.29 -26.55 15.15
N GLN A 299 9.25 -27.36 14.88
CA GLN A 299 8.05 -27.43 15.71
C GLN A 299 8.38 -28.08 17.06
N ALA A 300 9.21 -29.12 17.06
CA ALA A 300 9.70 -29.72 18.30
C ALA A 300 10.49 -28.72 19.15
N ASN A 301 11.34 -27.90 18.54
CA ASN A 301 12.07 -26.84 19.25
C ASN A 301 11.13 -25.77 19.82
N LEU A 302 10.14 -25.30 19.06
CA LEU A 302 9.16 -24.32 19.54
C LEU A 302 8.36 -24.88 20.72
N TYR A 303 7.95 -26.14 20.64
CA TYR A 303 7.26 -26.84 21.73
C TYR A 303 8.08 -26.84 23.01
N GLN A 304 9.38 -27.18 22.94
CA GLN A 304 10.25 -27.17 24.12
C GLN A 304 10.43 -25.76 24.70
N MET A 305 10.56 -24.73 23.86
CA MET A 305 10.70 -23.34 24.31
C MET A 305 9.45 -22.85 25.04
N LEU A 306 8.26 -23.08 24.48
CA LEU A 306 7.01 -22.66 25.09
C LEU A 306 6.71 -23.45 26.37
N ARG A 307 7.08 -24.74 26.40
CA ARG A 307 6.99 -25.57 27.61
C ARG A 307 7.90 -25.06 28.72
N GLN A 308 9.13 -24.66 28.40
CA GLN A 308 10.06 -24.04 29.37
C GLN A 308 9.54 -22.70 29.89
N ALA A 309 8.81 -21.95 29.05
CA ALA A 309 8.15 -20.71 29.43
C ALA A 309 6.80 -20.90 30.16
N ASN A 310 6.42 -22.15 30.52
CA ASN A 310 5.16 -22.50 31.17
C ASN A 310 3.89 -22.05 30.42
N VAL A 311 3.96 -21.98 29.09
CA VAL A 311 2.81 -21.65 28.24
C VAL A 311 1.92 -22.90 28.11
N PRO A 312 0.60 -22.80 28.27
CA PRO A 312 -0.33 -23.89 27.93
C PRO A 312 -0.26 -24.24 26.44
N ILE A 313 -0.03 -25.52 26.11
CA ILE A 313 0.14 -25.99 24.73
C ILE A 313 -0.93 -27.03 24.38
N HIS A 314 -1.68 -26.79 23.31
CA HIS A 314 -2.55 -27.75 22.63
C HIS A 314 -1.77 -28.41 21.50
N ALA A 315 -1.31 -29.65 21.72
CA ALA A 315 -0.51 -30.38 20.75
C ALA A 315 -1.39 -31.33 19.91
N PHE A 316 -1.28 -31.23 18.59
CA PHE A 316 -1.97 -32.11 17.64
C PHE A 316 -0.96 -33.04 16.98
N ARG A 317 -1.17 -34.36 17.05
CA ARG A 317 -0.29 -35.33 16.40
C ARG A 317 -0.80 -35.70 15.02
N LYS A 318 0.11 -36.01 14.10
CA LYS A 318 -0.25 -36.39 12.73
C LYS A 318 -1.09 -37.66 12.66
N VAL A 319 -0.84 -38.59 13.60
CA VAL A 319 -1.53 -39.88 13.70
C VAL A 319 -2.99 -39.76 14.15
N ASP A 320 -3.36 -38.63 14.76
CA ASP A 320 -4.71 -38.38 15.24
C ASP A 320 -5.61 -37.72 14.17
N GLN A 321 -5.06 -37.42 12.97
CA GLN A 321 -5.82 -36.87 11.86
C GLN A 321 -6.77 -37.91 11.26
N VAL A 322 -7.94 -37.47 10.83
CA VAL A 322 -8.86 -38.32 10.06
C VAL A 322 -8.21 -38.83 8.77
N ALA A 323 -8.66 -39.99 8.28
CA ALA A 323 -8.14 -40.54 7.03
C ALA A 323 -8.35 -39.55 5.87
N ASP A 324 -7.30 -39.32 5.07
CA ASP A 324 -7.34 -38.42 3.92
C ASP A 324 -8.23 -39.05 2.82
N THR A 325 -9.53 -38.76 2.86
CA THR A 325 -10.46 -39.15 1.80
C THR A 325 -10.25 -38.23 0.62
N ALA A 326 -9.44 -38.66 -0.36
CA ALA A 326 -9.14 -37.90 -1.56
C ALA A 326 -10.43 -37.44 -2.26
N VAL A 327 -10.74 -36.14 -2.16
CA VAL A 327 -11.83 -35.52 -2.92
C VAL A 327 -11.46 -35.58 -4.41
N ARG A 328 -12.22 -36.36 -5.18
CA ARG A 328 -12.03 -36.52 -6.63
C ARG A 328 -12.21 -35.16 -7.31
N ARG A 329 -11.10 -34.50 -7.66
CA ARG A 329 -11.12 -33.21 -8.39
C ARG A 329 -11.88 -33.39 -9.70
N MET A 330 -13.04 -32.75 -9.83
CA MET A 330 -13.67 -32.51 -11.13
C MET A 330 -12.73 -31.59 -11.92
N ARG A 331 -12.23 -32.09 -13.06
CA ARG A 331 -11.48 -31.28 -14.02
C ARG A 331 -12.48 -30.37 -14.74
N ALA A 332 -12.21 -29.07 -14.73
CA ALA A 332 -12.79 -28.10 -15.67
C ALA A 332 -12.19 -28.31 -17.06
#